data_AF-E5BI18-F1
#
_entry.id   AF-E5BI18-F1
#
_cell.length_a   1.000
_cell.length_b   1.000
_cell.length_c   1.000
_cell.angle_alpha   90.00
_cell.angle_beta   90.00
_cell.angle_gamma   90.00
#
_symmetry.space_group_name_H-M   'P 1'
#
loop_
_entity.id
_entity.type
_entity.pdbx_description
1 polymer ?
#
loop_
_entity_poly.entity_id
_entity_poly.type
_entity_poly.pdbx_seq_one_letter_code
_entity_poly.pdbx_strand_id
1 'polypeptide(L)'
;MKKIIILSFIVICFIACGKREPEYPIFTHDEKVAIYKEARDHNNTEKLKEIENLMKQLETEGKKGDKIAEKERADWHTVRVLYIAPEQSYKKPDLLNGKW
;
A
#
# COMPACT_ATOMS: atom_id res chain seq x y z
N MET A 1 -29.65 17.00 -11.49
CA MET A 1 -29.74 15.58 -11.90
C MET A 1 -28.35 15.07 -12.24
N LYS A 2 -27.95 13.95 -11.60
CA LYS A 2 -26.97 12.92 -12.03
C LYS A 2 -25.56 13.45 -12.36
N LYS A 3 -24.47 12.99 -11.74
CA LYS A 3 -24.12 11.60 -11.42
C LYS A 3 -23.18 11.58 -10.21
N ILE A 4 -23.63 10.98 -9.11
CA ILE A 4 -22.73 10.46 -8.08
C ILE A 4 -22.02 9.29 -8.76
N ILE A 5 -20.76 9.46 -9.15
CA ILE A 5 -19.96 8.33 -9.62
C ILE A 5 -19.52 7.60 -8.36
N ILE A 6 -20.43 6.73 -7.92
CA ILE A 6 -20.16 5.66 -6.98
C ILE A 6 -19.10 4.79 -7.65
N LEU A 7 -17.83 4.99 -7.30
CA LEU A 7 -16.76 4.05 -7.60
C LEU A 7 -16.70 3.03 -6.47
N SER A 8 -17.77 2.24 -6.38
CA SER A 8 -17.84 1.01 -5.61
C SER A 8 -17.07 -0.08 -6.35
N PHE A 9 -15.77 -0.23 -6.09
CA PHE A 9 -14.98 -1.32 -6.68
C PHE A 9 -13.93 -1.91 -5.72
N ILE A 10 -14.27 -2.03 -4.44
CA ILE A 10 -13.45 -2.79 -3.48
C ILE A 10 -14.30 -3.85 -2.79
N VAL A 11 -14.95 -4.70 -3.59
CA VAL A 11 -15.58 -5.93 -3.10
C VAL A 11 -15.18 -7.07 -4.03
N ILE A 12 -13.94 -7.57 -3.90
CA ILE A 12 -13.62 -8.92 -4.37
C ILE A 12 -12.58 -9.52 -3.41
N CYS A 13 -13.03 -10.43 -2.56
CA CYS A 13 -12.39 -11.72 -2.29
C CYS A 13 -13.33 -12.59 -1.46
N PHE A 14 -14.28 -13.24 -2.16
CA PHE A 14 -14.97 -14.43 -1.64
C PHE A 14 -13.94 -15.55 -1.49
N ILE A 15 -13.59 -15.95 -0.27
CA ILE A 15 -13.03 -17.27 -0.05
C ILE A 15 -13.73 -17.91 1.15
N ALA A 16 -14.58 -18.87 0.81
CA ALA A 16 -15.28 -19.76 1.71
C ALA A 16 -14.32 -20.43 2.70
N CYS A 17 -14.31 -20.01 3.97
CA CYS A 17 -13.88 -20.83 5.11
C CYS A 17 -14.15 -20.14 6.46
N GLY A 18 -15.41 -20.04 6.92
CA GLY A 18 -15.84 -19.95 8.34
C GLY A 18 -15.19 -18.97 9.33
N LYS A 19 -14.21 -18.16 8.92
CA LYS A 19 -13.51 -17.14 9.68
C LYS A 19 -14.09 -15.81 9.24
N ARG A 20 -14.36 -14.91 10.20
CA ARG A 20 -14.85 -13.55 9.89
C ARG A 20 -13.96 -12.95 8.83
N GLU A 21 -14.58 -12.53 7.72
CA GLU A 21 -13.90 -11.79 6.68
C GLU A 21 -13.36 -10.49 7.31
N PRO A 22 -12.11 -10.10 6.98
CA PRO A 22 -11.61 -8.81 7.40
C PRO A 22 -12.48 -7.70 6.79
N GLU A 23 -12.85 -6.71 7.59
CA GLU A 23 -13.64 -5.54 7.14
C GLU A 23 -12.83 -4.57 6.26
N TYR A 24 -11.69 -5.02 5.73
CA TYR A 24 -10.74 -4.28 4.94
C TYR A 24 -10.21 -5.17 3.79
N PRO A 25 -9.89 -4.58 2.63
CA PRO A 25 -9.31 -5.32 1.53
C PRO A 25 -7.90 -5.82 1.85
N ILE A 26 -7.57 -7.00 1.32
CA ILE A 26 -6.22 -7.56 1.33
C ILE A 26 -5.74 -7.62 -0.11
N PHE A 27 -4.56 -7.06 -0.35
CA PHE A 27 -3.93 -7.05 -1.68
C PHE A 27 -2.67 -7.90 -1.67
N THR A 28 -2.29 -8.43 -2.83
CA THR A 28 -0.95 -8.99 -3.02
C THR A 28 0.11 -7.88 -3.00
N HIS A 29 1.37 -8.23 -2.76
CA HIS A 29 2.46 -7.24 -2.76
C HIS A 29 2.54 -6.47 -4.09
N ASP A 30 2.46 -7.18 -5.22
CA ASP A 30 2.55 -6.59 -6.56
C ASP A 30 1.38 -5.63 -6.85
N GLU A 31 0.17 -5.95 -6.38
CA GLU A 31 -0.98 -5.05 -6.47
C GLU A 31 -0.76 -3.78 -5.65
N LYS A 32 -0.27 -3.90 -4.40
CA LYS A 32 0.04 -2.74 -3.55
C LYS A 32 1.06 -1.81 -4.24
N VAL A 33 2.12 -2.41 -4.79
CA VAL A 33 3.18 -1.74 -5.57
C VAL A 33 2.58 -1.01 -6.77
N ALA A 34 1.77 -1.68 -7.58
CA ALA A 34 1.14 -1.10 -8.76
C ALA A 34 0.20 0.06 -8.39
N ILE A 35 -0.68 -0.11 -7.39
CA ILE A 35 -1.63 0.90 -6.93
C ILE A 35 -0.87 2.13 -6.40
N TYR A 36 0.14 1.93 -5.55
CA TYR A 36 0.89 3.04 -4.97
C TYR A 36 1.71 3.79 -6.03
N LYS A 37 2.35 3.05 -6.95
CA LYS A 37 3.09 3.62 -8.08
C LYS A 37 2.18 4.45 -8.98
N GLU A 38 1.03 3.89 -9.38
CA GLU A 38 0.07 4.60 -10.22
C GLU A 38 -0.40 5.90 -9.55
N ALA A 39 -0.69 5.86 -8.24
CA ALA A 39 -1.11 7.04 -7.49
C ALA A 39 0.01 8.10 -7.41
N ARG A 40 1.27 7.67 -7.24
CA ARG A 40 2.43 8.57 -7.21
C ARG A 40 2.75 9.19 -8.57
N ASP A 41 2.87 8.36 -9.61
CA ASP A 41 3.26 8.79 -10.95
C ASP A 41 2.27 9.81 -11.53
N HIS A 42 0.98 9.67 -11.19
CA HIS A 42 -0.07 10.61 -11.59
C HIS A 42 -0.32 11.77 -10.61
N ASN A 43 0.47 11.89 -9.53
CA ASN A 43 0.23 12.84 -8.44
C ASN A 43 -1.22 12.82 -7.91
N ASN A 44 -1.85 11.65 -7.90
CA ASN A 44 -3.23 11.48 -7.50
C ASN A 44 -3.34 11.51 -5.96
N THR A 45 -3.55 12.70 -5.42
CA THR A 45 -3.64 12.95 -3.98
C THR A 45 -4.83 12.25 -3.33
N GLU A 46 -5.94 12.06 -4.05
CA GLU A 46 -7.11 11.33 -3.55
C GLU A 46 -6.78 9.86 -3.32
N LYS A 47 -6.20 9.16 -4.31
CA LYS A 47 -5.76 7.76 -4.16
C LYS A 47 -4.74 7.60 -3.04
N LEU A 48 -3.77 8.51 -2.93
CA LEU A 48 -2.79 8.46 -1.83
C LEU A 48 -3.46 8.60 -0.45
N LYS A 49 -4.49 9.44 -0.34
CA LYS A 49 -5.27 9.62 0.88
C LYS A 49 -6.13 8.39 1.21
N GLU A 50 -6.69 7.73 0.20
CA GLU A 50 -7.41 6.45 0.39
C GLU A 50 -6.49 5.36 0.95
N ILE A 51 -5.29 5.21 0.39
CA ILE A 51 -4.28 4.27 0.90
C ILE A 51 -3.89 4.62 2.35
N GLU A 52 -3.74 5.92 2.66
CA GLU A 52 -3.43 6.35 4.03
C GLU A 52 -4.57 6.04 5.02
N ASN A 53 -5.82 6.25 4.61
CA ASN A 53 -6.99 5.92 5.41
C ASN A 53 -7.10 4.41 5.63
N LEU A 54 -6.84 3.60 4.61
CA LEU A 54 -6.77 2.14 4.72
C LEU A 54 -5.71 1.73 5.75
N MET A 55 -4.48 2.27 5.67
CA MET A 55 -3.43 1.97 6.66
C MET A 55 -3.82 2.35 8.09
N LYS A 56 -4.60 3.43 8.29
CA LYS A 56 -5.12 3.83 9.62
C LYS A 56 -6.18 2.87 10.14
N GLN A 57 -7.07 2.39 9.26
CA GLN A 57 -8.05 1.36 9.61
C GLN A 57 -7.32 0.06 10.03
N LEU A 58 -6.37 -0.39 9.22
CA LEU A 58 -5.55 -1.57 9.51
C LEU A 58 -4.77 -1.44 10.82
N GLU A 59 -4.25 -0.25 11.14
CA GLU A 59 -3.61 0.02 12.43
C GLU A 59 -4.57 -0.14 13.60
N THR A 60 -5.80 0.34 13.43
CA THR A 60 -6.84 0.26 14.46
C THR A 60 -7.24 -1.19 14.72
N GLU A 61 -7.45 -1.98 13.66
CA GLU A 61 -7.74 -3.41 13.78
C GLU A 61 -6.54 -4.20 14.35
N GLY A 62 -5.31 -3.88 13.91
CA GLY A 62 -4.09 -4.47 14.47
C GLY A 62 -3.96 -4.23 15.98
N LYS A 63 -4.28 -3.02 16.46
CA LYS A 63 -4.31 -2.69 17.90
C LYS A 63 -5.36 -3.48 18.69
N LYS A 64 -6.43 -3.95 18.05
CA LYS A 64 -7.43 -4.84 18.65
C LYS A 64 -6.98 -6.32 18.68
N GLY A 65 -5.79 -6.62 18.15
CA GLY A 65 -5.23 -7.97 18.10
C GLY A 65 -5.39 -8.68 16.76
N ASP A 66 -5.85 -8.00 15.71
CA ASP A 66 -5.92 -8.56 14.37
C ASP A 66 -4.53 -8.62 13.71
N LYS A 67 -3.90 -9.79 13.80
CA LYS A 67 -2.58 -10.05 13.21
C LYS A 67 -2.57 -9.95 11.67
N ILE A 68 -3.71 -10.16 11.01
CA ILE A 68 -3.81 -10.03 9.56
C ILE A 68 -3.75 -8.56 9.19
N ALA A 69 -4.48 -7.70 9.91
CA ALA A 69 -4.46 -6.26 9.72
C ALA A 69 -3.06 -5.67 9.95
N GLU A 70 -2.38 -6.14 11.00
CA GLU A 70 -1.01 -5.71 11.31
C GLU A 70 -0.04 -6.05 10.17
N LYS A 71 -0.10 -7.28 9.64
CA LYS A 71 0.72 -7.70 8.51
C LYS A 71 0.41 -6.91 7.25
N GLU A 72 -0.88 -6.76 6.92
CA GLU A 72 -1.30 -6.01 5.72
C GLU A 72 -0.84 -4.55 5.78
N ARG A 73 -0.92 -3.91 6.96
CA ARG A 73 -0.40 -2.56 7.18
C ARG A 73 1.11 -2.50 6.99
N ALA A 74 1.85 -3.48 7.50
CA ALA A 74 3.30 -3.52 7.37
C ALA A 74 3.73 -3.63 5.90
N ASP A 75 3.02 -4.43 5.10
CA ASP A 75 3.25 -4.55 3.66
C ASP A 75 2.99 -3.22 2.94
N TRP A 76 1.85 -2.57 3.22
CA TRP A 76 1.55 -1.23 2.67
C TRP A 76 2.58 -0.17 3.07
N HIS A 77 3.05 -0.21 4.32
CA HIS A 77 4.11 0.68 4.79
C HIS A 77 5.43 0.45 4.04
N THR A 78 5.77 -0.81 3.77
CA THR A 78 6.98 -1.19 3.03
C THR A 78 6.93 -0.64 1.61
N VAL A 79 5.83 -0.86 0.89
CA VAL A 79 5.62 -0.30 -0.45
C VAL A 79 5.77 1.23 -0.44
N ARG A 80 5.14 1.90 0.53
CA ARG A 80 5.23 3.35 0.69
C ARG A 80 6.67 3.82 0.85
N VAL A 81 7.45 3.17 1.72
CA VAL A 81 8.85 3.55 1.99
C VAL A 81 9.73 3.28 0.78
N LEU A 82 9.59 2.13 0.13
CA LEU A 82 10.38 1.75 -1.04
C LEU A 82 10.16 2.70 -2.23
N TYR A 83 8.93 3.15 -2.46
CA TYR A 83 8.63 4.12 -3.52
C TYR A 83 8.95 5.58 -3.15
N ILE A 84 9.01 5.93 -1.86
CA ILE A 84 9.45 7.27 -1.43
C ILE A 84 10.97 7.41 -1.51
N ALA A 85 11.70 6.32 -1.30
CA ALA A 85 13.15 6.35 -1.42
C ALA A 85 13.51 6.78 -2.85
N PRO A 86 14.29 7.87 -3.03
CA PRO A 86 14.84 8.17 -4.35
C PRO A 86 15.60 6.93 -4.82
N GLU A 87 15.48 6.57 -6.10
CA GLU A 87 16.33 5.53 -6.69
C GLU A 87 17.77 5.85 -6.30
N GLN A 88 18.33 5.03 -5.40
CA GLN A 88 19.74 5.17 -5.08
C GLN A 88 20.47 4.70 -6.31
N SER A 89 20.78 5.62 -7.22
CA SER A 89 21.72 5.36 -8.30
C SER A 89 22.99 4.88 -7.62
N TYR A 90 23.29 3.59 -7.72
CA TYR A 90 24.53 3.05 -7.19
C TYR A 90 25.67 3.80 -7.89
N LYS A 91 26.28 4.75 -7.19
CA LYS A 91 27.54 5.35 -7.63
C LYS A 91 28.60 4.30 -7.37
N LYS A 92 28.99 3.58 -8.43
CA LYS A 92 30.13 2.66 -8.36
C LYS A 92 31.30 3.45 -7.75
N PRO A 93 31.87 3.00 -6.62
CA PRO A 93 33.00 3.70 -6.01
C PRO A 93 34.11 3.76 -7.04
N ASP A 94 34.74 4.91 -7.16
CA ASP A 94 35.89 5.11 -8.05
C ASP A 94 37.11 4.42 -7.41
N LEU A 95 37.20 3.10 -7.67
CA LEU A 95 38.25 2.23 -7.13
C LEU A 95 39.66 2.62 -7.61
N LEU A 96 39.76 3.47 -8.63
CA LEU A 96 41.04 3.87 -9.22
C LEU A 96 41.62 5.13 -8.55
N ASN A 97 40.79 5.95 -7.90
CA ASN A 97 41.23 7.24 -7.32
C ASN A 97 41.25 7.28 -5.79
N GLY A 98 40.97 6.16 -5.10
CA GLY A 98 41.24 5.99 -3.66
C GLY A 98 40.54 6.98 -2.72
N LYS A 99 39.54 7.74 -3.20
CA LYS A 99 38.75 8.64 -2.37
C LYS A 99 37.54 7.90 -1.83
N TRP A 100 37.62 7.56 -0.54
CA TRP A 100 36.51 7.13 0.30
C TRP A 100 35.68 8.34 0.72
#